data_AF-I4EM81-F1
#
_entry.id   AF-I4EM81-F1
#
_cell.length_a   1.000
_cell.length_b   1.000
_cell.length_c   1.000
_cell.angle_alpha   90.00
_cell.angle_beta   90.00
_cell.angle_gamma   90.00
#
_symmetry.space_group_name_H-M   'P 1'
#
loop_
_entity.id
_entity.type
_entity.pdbx_description
1 polymer ?
#
loop_
_entity_poly.entity_id
_entity_poly.type
_entity_poly.pdbx_seq_one_letter_code
_entity_poly.pdbx_strand_id
1 'polypeptide(L)'
;MDPDFERRNAVPVTPARSGKIIVSGGAFLMATAAWAYAAFEEYTLGGQLFSIYAVLVFLHAILGIVLMLRVRAAWVPGLLLAVSGFGIAIYGQRFPLSGFDALAAVLLFLSRSEFFPSTPSDQG
;
A
#
# COMPACT_ATOMS: atom_id res chain seq x y z
N MET A 1 16.00 -44.16 9.78
CA MET A 1 15.77 -42.90 9.05
C MET A 1 16.30 -41.80 9.94
N ASP A 2 17.34 -41.06 9.51
CA ASP A 2 18.02 -40.05 10.32
C ASP A 2 17.17 -38.76 10.34
N PRO A 3 16.60 -38.36 11.49
CA PRO A 3 15.78 -37.14 11.59
C PRO A 3 16.57 -35.86 11.27
N ASP A 4 17.90 -35.91 11.37
CA ASP A 4 18.76 -34.77 11.03
C ASP A 4 19.02 -34.69 9.51
N PHE A 5 18.85 -35.78 8.76
CA PHE A 5 18.90 -35.76 7.30
C PHE A 5 17.72 -34.99 6.71
N GLU A 6 16.51 -35.16 7.24
CA GLU A 6 15.33 -34.41 6.80
C GLU A 6 15.44 -32.92 7.14
N ARG A 7 16.00 -32.59 8.31
CA ARG A 7 16.16 -31.19 8.75
C ARG A 7 17.20 -30.43 7.93
N ARG A 8 18.30 -31.09 7.52
CA ARG A 8 19.36 -30.50 6.67
C ARG A 8 18.95 -30.37 5.20
N ASN A 9 18.07 -31.24 4.73
CA ASN A 9 17.58 -31.24 3.36
C ASN A 9 16.17 -30.63 3.22
N ALA A 10 15.62 -30.07 4.31
CA ALA A 10 14.39 -29.31 4.26
C ALA A 10 14.62 -28.08 3.37
N VAL A 11 14.04 -28.10 2.17
CA VAL A 11 13.97 -26.92 1.31
C VAL A 11 13.35 -25.80 2.13
N PRO A 12 13.98 -24.63 2.25
CA PRO A 12 13.37 -23.49 2.91
C PRO A 12 12.04 -23.21 2.21
N VAL A 13 10.93 -23.53 2.87
CA VAL A 13 9.61 -23.19 2.36
C VAL A 13 9.50 -21.69 2.53
N THR A 14 9.80 -20.93 1.48
CA THR A 14 9.57 -19.49 1.46
C THR A 14 8.12 -19.27 1.90
N PRO A 15 7.87 -18.53 3.00
CA PRO A 15 6.51 -18.32 3.46
C PRO A 15 5.70 -17.74 2.30
N ALA A 16 4.56 -18.37 1.97
CA ALA A 16 3.67 -17.85 0.95
C ALA A 16 3.33 -16.39 1.28
N ARG A 17 3.60 -15.47 0.36
CA ARG A 17 3.32 -14.04 0.56
C ARG A 17 1.81 -13.89 0.74
N SER A 18 1.38 -13.31 1.86
CA SER A 18 -0.06 -13.13 2.14
C SER A 18 -0.73 -12.34 1.02
N GLY A 19 -1.82 -12.88 0.46
CA GLY A 19 -2.57 -12.22 -0.62
C GLY A 19 -3.04 -10.82 -0.22
N LYS A 20 -3.33 -10.59 1.06
CA LYS A 20 -3.71 -9.27 1.59
C LYS A 20 -2.62 -8.22 1.42
N ILE A 21 -1.35 -8.61 1.54
CA ILE A 21 -0.20 -7.72 1.34
C ILE A 21 -0.07 -7.34 -0.14
N ILE A 22 -0.24 -8.31 -1.03
CA ILE A 22 -0.18 -8.06 -2.49
C ILE A 22 -1.34 -7.15 -2.91
N VAL A 23 -2.55 -7.41 -2.42
CA VAL A 23 -3.75 -6.63 -2.75
C VAL A 23 -3.68 -5.21 -2.20
N SER A 24 -3.26 -5.02 -0.94
CA SER A 24 -3.11 -3.68 -0.35
C SER A 24 -2.01 -2.87 -1.03
N GLY A 25 -0.82 -3.44 -1.25
CA GLY A 25 0.24 -2.77 -2.00
C GLY A 25 -0.17 -2.48 -3.44
N GLY A 26 -0.91 -3.38 -4.08
CA GLY A 26 -1.44 -3.19 -5.44
C GLY A 26 -2.44 -2.04 -5.54
N ALA A 27 -3.28 -1.86 -4.51
CA ALA A 27 -4.19 -0.72 -4.46
C ALA A 27 -3.44 0.63 -4.43
N PHE A 28 -2.31 0.71 -3.74
CA PHE A 28 -1.44 1.90 -3.77
C PHE A 28 -0.83 2.15 -5.15
N LEU A 29 -0.48 1.10 -5.90
CA LEU A 29 0.01 1.26 -7.27
C LEU A 29 -1.11 1.71 -8.22
N MET A 30 -2.36 1.29 -8.00
CA MET A 30 -3.51 1.81 -8.74
C MET A 30 -3.77 3.28 -8.43
N ALA A 31 -3.72 3.67 -7.15
CA ALA A 31 -3.79 5.07 -6.74
C ALA A 31 -2.66 5.89 -7.36
N THR A 32 -1.43 5.34 -7.44
CA THR A 32 -0.29 5.96 -8.14
C THR A 32 -0.64 6.30 -9.59
N ALA A 33 -1.21 5.36 -10.34
CA ALA A 33 -1.59 5.58 -11.73
C ALA A 33 -2.68 6.66 -11.85
N ALA A 34 -3.67 6.65 -10.95
CA ALA A 34 -4.72 7.65 -10.92
C ALA A 34 -4.18 9.06 -10.64
N TRP A 35 -3.28 9.20 -9.66
CA TRP A 35 -2.59 10.45 -9.35
C TRP A 35 -1.68 10.92 -10.48
N ALA A 36 -1.05 10.00 -11.21
CA ALA A 36 -0.20 10.33 -12.36
C ALA A 36 -1.02 10.89 -13.51
N TYR A 37 -2.20 10.31 -13.75
CA TYR A 37 -3.16 10.84 -14.71
C TYR A 37 -3.60 12.27 -14.34
N ALA A 38 -3.97 12.50 -13.08
CA ALA A 38 -4.35 13.85 -12.64
C ALA A 38 -3.19 14.85 -12.70
N ALA A 39 -1.97 14.44 -12.37
CA ALA A 39 -0.78 15.27 -12.51
C ALA A 39 -0.56 15.66 -13.98
N PHE A 40 -0.72 14.72 -14.91
CA PHE A 40 -0.61 15.00 -16.34
C PHE A 40 -1.68 16.00 -16.82
N GLU A 41 -2.94 15.84 -16.39
CA GLU A 41 -4.00 16.80 -16.73
C GLU A 41 -3.73 18.19 -16.16
N GLU A 42 -3.30 18.31 -14.90
CA GLU A 42 -2.93 19.62 -14.33
C GLU A 42 -1.77 20.26 -15.08
N TYR A 43 -0.75 19.48 -15.42
CA TYR A 43 0.40 19.96 -16.18
C TYR A 43 -0.02 20.50 -17.56
N THR A 44 -0.85 19.75 -18.28
CA THR A 44 -1.29 20.12 -19.63
C THR A 44 -2.26 21.31 -19.65
N LEU A 45 -3.08 21.45 -18.61
CA LEU A 45 -4.05 22.56 -18.47
C LEU A 45 -3.47 23.79 -17.75
N GLY A 46 -2.19 23.75 -17.33
CA GLY A 46 -1.53 24.86 -16.62
C GLY A 46 -2.07 25.09 -15.20
N GLY A 47 -2.59 24.05 -14.57
CA GLY A 47 -3.21 24.13 -13.25
C GLY A 47 -2.19 24.10 -12.10
N GLN A 48 -2.61 24.63 -10.95
CA GLN A 48 -1.72 24.93 -9.82
C GLN A 48 -1.41 23.73 -8.93
N LEU A 49 -2.14 22.61 -9.10
CA LEU A 49 -2.03 21.45 -8.22
C LEU A 49 -1.04 20.39 -8.73
N PHE A 50 -0.39 20.62 -9.87
CA PHE A 50 0.57 19.69 -10.47
C PHE A 50 1.61 19.16 -9.47
N SER A 51 2.28 20.06 -8.75
CA SER A 51 3.35 19.67 -7.82
C SER A 51 2.84 18.78 -6.68
N ILE A 52 1.63 19.03 -6.20
CA ILE A 52 0.99 18.21 -5.16
C ILE A 52 0.69 16.82 -5.71
N TYR A 53 0.11 16.73 -6.90
CA TYR A 53 -0.22 15.44 -7.52
C TYR A 53 1.04 14.65 -7.86
N ALA A 54 2.09 15.29 -8.35
CA ALA A 54 3.38 14.65 -8.57
C ALA A 54 3.96 14.05 -7.27
N VAL A 55 3.90 14.78 -6.15
CA VAL A 55 4.33 14.24 -4.84
C VAL A 55 3.48 13.03 -4.44
N LEU A 56 2.16 13.09 -4.62
CA LEU A 56 1.28 11.96 -4.33
C LEU A 56 1.62 10.72 -5.16
N VAL A 57 1.98 10.89 -6.44
CA VAL A 57 2.46 9.78 -7.29
C VAL A 57 3.67 9.11 -6.66
N PHE A 58 4.71 9.89 -6.32
CA PHE A 58 5.94 9.34 -5.75
C PHE A 58 5.68 8.63 -4.42
N LEU A 59 4.89 9.25 -3.52
CA LEU A 59 4.60 8.68 -2.21
C LEU A 59 3.80 7.38 -2.32
N HIS A 60 2.78 7.32 -3.19
CA HIS A 60 1.99 6.10 -3.39
C HIS A 60 2.82 4.99 -4.01
N ALA A 61 3.69 5.30 -4.98
CA ALA A 61 4.55 4.31 -5.62
C ALA A 61 5.51 3.66 -4.60
N ILE A 62 6.21 4.50 -3.82
CA ILE A 62 7.17 4.05 -2.81
C ILE A 62 6.44 3.25 -1.73
N LEU A 63 5.35 3.77 -1.17
CA LEU A 63 4.61 3.07 -0.13
C LEU A 63 3.97 1.78 -0.64
N GLY A 64 3.46 1.74 -1.86
CA GLY A 64 2.96 0.51 -2.48
C GLY A 64 4.02 -0.59 -2.52
N ILE A 65 5.24 -0.27 -2.95
CA ILE A 65 6.37 -1.20 -2.96
C ILE A 65 6.74 -1.63 -1.53
N VAL A 66 6.91 -0.67 -0.62
CA VAL A 66 7.33 -0.93 0.76
C VAL A 66 6.28 -1.77 1.52
N LEU A 67 5.00 -1.56 1.25
CA LEU A 67 3.89 -2.37 1.78
C LEU A 67 3.94 -3.80 1.23
N MET A 68 4.20 -3.99 -0.08
CA MET A 68 4.39 -5.33 -0.66
C MET A 68 5.59 -6.08 -0.07
N LEU A 69 6.59 -5.35 0.42
CA LEU A 69 7.73 -5.89 1.17
C LEU A 69 7.41 -6.15 2.65
N ARG A 70 6.16 -5.92 3.09
CA ARG A 70 5.67 -6.15 4.45
C ARG A 70 6.43 -5.36 5.52
N VAL A 71 6.93 -4.17 5.17
CA VAL A 71 7.62 -3.31 6.14
C VAL A 71 6.59 -2.73 7.13
N ARG A 72 6.61 -3.21 8.38
CA ARG A 72 5.65 -2.83 9.44
C ARG A 72 5.54 -1.32 9.64
N ALA A 73 6.66 -0.60 9.57
CA ALA A 73 6.69 0.86 9.74
C ALA A 73 5.91 1.62 8.66
N ALA A 74 5.63 1.01 7.52
CA ALA A 74 4.91 1.64 6.42
C ALA A 74 3.39 1.61 6.56
N TRP A 75 2.84 0.83 7.50
CA TRP A 75 1.39 0.71 7.66
C TRP A 75 0.74 2.05 8.06
N VAL A 76 1.28 2.75 9.07
CA VAL A 76 0.73 4.04 9.52
C VAL A 76 0.91 5.14 8.46
N PRO A 77 2.12 5.38 7.90
CA PRO A 77 2.30 6.36 6.84
C PRO A 77 1.47 6.07 5.60
N GLY A 78 1.32 4.80 5.22
CA GLY A 78 0.45 4.38 4.12
C GLY A 78 -1.00 4.78 4.36
N LEU A 79 -1.53 4.48 5.54
CA LEU A 79 -2.92 4.82 5.88
C LEU A 79 -3.14 6.33 5.89
N LEU A 80 -2.21 7.10 6.47
CA LEU A 80 -2.27 8.56 6.48
C LEU A 80 -2.21 9.15 5.08
N LEU A 81 -1.35 8.60 4.21
CA LEU A 81 -1.24 9.01 2.82
C LEU A 81 -2.55 8.78 2.08
N ALA A 82 -3.13 7.58 2.18
CA ALA A 82 -4.38 7.25 1.48
C ALA A 82 -5.54 8.14 1.96
N VAL A 83 -5.66 8.39 3.26
CA VAL A 83 -6.69 9.32 3.79
C VAL A 83 -6.46 10.76 3.32
N SER A 84 -5.19 11.18 3.25
CA SER A 84 -4.82 12.52 2.78
C SER A 84 -5.08 12.67 1.28
N GLY A 85 -4.74 11.68 0.47
CA GLY A 85 -5.05 11.59 -0.96
C GLY A 85 -6.56 11.70 -1.19
N PHE A 86 -7.35 10.94 -0.46
CA PHE A 86 -8.82 11.03 -0.48
C PHE A 86 -9.32 12.46 -0.24
N GLY A 87 -8.80 13.13 0.80
CA GLY A 87 -9.15 14.52 1.10
C GLY A 87 -8.74 15.50 0.00
N ILE A 88 -7.55 15.34 -0.57
CA ILE A 88 -7.04 16.15 -1.68
C ILE A 88 -7.91 15.94 -2.92
N ALA A 89 -8.31 14.70 -3.21
CA ALA A 89 -9.18 14.39 -4.34
C ALA A 89 -10.56 15.06 -4.19
N ILE A 90 -11.12 15.10 -2.98
CA ILE A 90 -12.37 15.83 -2.71
C ILE A 90 -12.17 17.34 -2.90
N TYR A 91 -11.11 17.90 -2.32
CA TYR A 91 -10.81 19.33 -2.41
C TYR A 91 -10.63 19.77 -3.88
N GLY A 92 -9.90 18.99 -4.66
CA GLY A 92 -9.68 19.22 -6.09
C GLY A 92 -10.85 18.82 -6.99
N GLN A 93 -12.01 18.43 -6.43
CA GLN A 93 -13.21 17.97 -7.18
C GLN A 93 -12.93 16.77 -8.11
N ARG A 94 -11.94 15.94 -7.76
CA ARG A 94 -11.50 14.74 -8.48
C ARG A 94 -12.17 13.49 -7.93
N PHE A 95 -13.50 13.45 -7.87
CA PHE A 95 -14.26 12.36 -7.25
C PHE A 95 -13.92 10.93 -7.73
N PRO A 96 -13.57 10.69 -9.01
CA PRO A 96 -13.13 9.35 -9.41
C PRO A 96 -11.83 8.91 -8.74
N LEU A 97 -10.91 9.84 -8.42
CA LEU A 97 -9.64 9.55 -7.76
C LEU A 97 -9.83 9.17 -6.29
N SER A 98 -10.80 9.78 -5.62
CA SER A 98 -11.07 9.52 -4.20
C SER A 98 -11.45 8.05 -3.96
N GLY A 99 -12.08 7.39 -4.95
CA GLY A 99 -12.38 5.96 -4.89
C GLY A 99 -11.13 5.07 -4.75
N PHE A 100 -10.02 5.40 -5.43
CA PHE A 100 -8.79 4.62 -5.36
C PHE A 100 -8.11 4.75 -4.01
N ASP A 101 -8.04 5.97 -3.46
CA ASP A 101 -7.46 6.22 -2.15
C ASP A 101 -8.31 5.65 -1.01
N ALA A 102 -9.64 5.75 -1.10
CA ALA A 102 -10.54 5.12 -0.15
C ALA A 102 -10.38 3.59 -0.16
N LEU A 103 -10.30 2.98 -1.36
CA LEU A 103 -10.06 1.56 -1.50
C LEU A 103 -8.69 1.16 -0.93
N ALA A 104 -7.63 1.91 -1.23
CA ALA A 104 -6.29 1.67 -0.69
C ALA A 104 -6.26 1.75 0.85
N ALA A 105 -6.92 2.75 1.43
CA ALA A 105 -7.03 2.91 2.88
C ALA A 105 -7.76 1.71 3.53
N VAL A 106 -8.92 1.32 2.97
CA VAL A 106 -9.71 0.20 3.48
C VAL A 106 -8.93 -1.11 3.38
N LEU A 107 -8.33 -1.42 2.24
CA LEU A 107 -7.57 -2.66 2.05
C LEU A 107 -6.33 -2.71 2.95
N LEU A 108 -5.63 -1.59 3.10
CA LEU A 108 -4.50 -1.49 4.01
C LEU A 108 -4.93 -1.68 5.48
N PHE A 109 -6.06 -1.08 5.87
CA PHE A 109 -6.62 -1.26 7.20
C PHE A 109 -6.97 -2.73 7.47
N LEU A 110 -7.66 -3.39 6.54
CA LEU A 110 -8.00 -4.81 6.62
C LEU A 110 -6.76 -5.73 6.63
N SER A 111 -5.65 -5.27 6.06
CA SER A 111 -4.37 -6.00 6.09
C SER A 111 -3.56 -5.80 7.38
N ARG A 112 -4.04 -5.03 8.37
CA ARG A 112 -3.33 -4.71 9.62
C ARG A 112 -2.75 -5.96 10.31
N SER A 113 -3.51 -7.05 10.39
CA SER A 113 -3.05 -8.29 11.05
C SER A 113 -1.77 -8.87 10.43
N GLU A 114 -1.52 -8.59 9.15
CA GLU A 114 -0.32 -9.04 8.45
C GLU A 114 0.93 -8.25 8.87
N PHE A 115 0.78 -6.99 9.26
CA PHE A 115 1.89 -6.15 9.71
C PHE A 115 2.15 -6.26 11.22
N PHE A 116 1.14 -6.70 11.97
CA PHE A 116 1.18 -6.83 13.43
C PHE A 116 0.66 -8.22 13.84
N PRO A 117 1.38 -9.31 13.53
CA PRO A 117 0.98 -10.65 13.95
C PRO A 117 1.01 -10.72 15.48
N SER A 118 -0.08 -11.21 16.08
CA SER A 118 -0.14 -11.51 17.52
C SER A 118 0.82 -12.64 17.85
N THR A 119 1.60 -12.48 18.92
CA THR A 119 2.46 -13.54 19.43
C THR A 119 1.61 -14.61 20.14
N PRO A 120 1.97 -15.90 20.05
CA PRO A 120 1.21 -16.99 20.69
C PRO A 120 1.03 -16.85 22.21
N SER A 121 1.84 -16.02 22.87
CA SER A 121 1.75 -15.71 24.30
C SER A 121 0.51 -14.91 24.71
N ASP A 122 -0.23 -14.33 23.76
CA ASP A 122 -1.33 -13.40 24.05
C ASP A 122 -2.70 -14.10 24.11
N GLN A 123 -2.73 -15.44 24.13
CA GLN A 123 -3.97 -16.26 24.19
C GLN A 123 -4.14 -17.00 25.54
N GLY A 124 -3.46 -16.54 26.59
CA GLY A 124 -3.58 -17.06 27.96
C GLY A 124 -4.77 -16.50 28.73
#